data_AF-A0AA35SJN8-F1
#
_entry.id   AF-A0AA35SJN8-F1
#
_cell.length_a   1.000
_cell.length_b   1.000
_cell.length_c   1.000
_cell.angle_alpha   90.00
_cell.angle_beta   90.00
_cell.angle_gamma   90.00
#
_symmetry.space_group_name_H-M   'P 1'
#
loop_
_entity.id
_entity.type
_entity.pdbx_description
1 polymer ?
#
loop_
_entity_poly.entity_id
_entity_poly.type
_entity_poly.pdbx_seq_one_letter_code
_entity_poly.pdbx_strand_id
1 'polypeptide(L)'
;MGVLLVCLCLIAMFAPCPCKTDSWSWKDCSGKDDTMKILKVSLSKNTGDFNVSYSLEKRVVNGNVSVNVTYGVVPSYFNTISLCKIFKCPVEKGNGTFALSNPIEPYFHPGDYTLYAVVRNMENAELACIKVEVIKKSL
;
A
#
# COMPACT_ATOMS: atom_id res chain seq x y z
N MET A 1 -40.32 -50.18 -23.62
CA MET A 1 -38.91 -50.29 -23.18
C MET A 1 -38.11 -49.48 -24.19
N GLY A 2 -37.84 -48.19 -23.96
CA GLY A 2 -36.75 -47.70 -23.09
C GLY A 2 -35.45 -47.85 -23.89
N VAL A 3 -34.73 -46.81 -24.31
CA VAL A 3 -34.05 -45.85 -23.44
C VAL A 3 -33.79 -44.55 -24.23
N LEU A 4 -34.39 -43.47 -23.73
CA LEU A 4 -33.95 -42.08 -23.91
C LEU A 4 -32.85 -41.81 -22.86
N LEU A 5 -31.96 -40.86 -23.11
CA LEU A 5 -30.82 -40.39 -22.28
C LEU A 5 -29.43 -40.97 -22.63
N VAL A 6 -28.82 -40.38 -23.67
CA VAL A 6 -27.36 -40.28 -23.75
C VAL A 6 -27.04 -38.87 -24.29
N CYS A 7 -26.97 -37.84 -23.45
CA CYS A 7 -26.27 -36.58 -23.84
C CYS A 7 -26.15 -35.49 -22.74
N LEU A 8 -25.85 -35.77 -21.45
CA LEU A 8 -25.90 -34.69 -20.45
C LEU A 8 -24.91 -34.79 -19.27
N CYS A 9 -23.65 -35.20 -19.48
CA CYS A 9 -22.66 -35.26 -18.39
C CYS A 9 -21.20 -34.90 -18.75
N LEU A 10 -20.93 -34.04 -19.74
CA LEU A 10 -19.55 -33.70 -20.13
C LEU A 10 -19.14 -32.22 -19.99
N ILE A 11 -19.92 -31.36 -19.32
CA ILE A 11 -19.60 -29.92 -19.18
C ILE A 11 -19.48 -29.47 -17.71
N ALA A 12 -18.90 -30.30 -16.83
CA ALA A 12 -18.79 -29.97 -15.41
C ALA A 12 -17.38 -30.14 -14.80
N MET A 13 -16.30 -29.85 -15.55
CA MET A 13 -14.93 -29.94 -14.99
C MET A 13 -13.99 -28.77 -15.31
N PHE A 14 -14.49 -27.63 -15.82
CA PHE A 14 -13.75 -26.37 -15.79
C PHE A 14 -14.36 -25.44 -14.74
N ALA A 15 -14.40 -25.88 -13.48
CA ALA A 15 -14.45 -24.91 -12.39
C ALA A 15 -13.05 -24.28 -12.32
N PRO A 16 -12.88 -22.99 -12.64
CA PRO A 16 -11.60 -22.33 -12.40
C PRO A 16 -11.31 -22.46 -10.91
N CYS A 17 -10.23 -23.16 -10.57
CA CYS A 17 -9.70 -23.18 -9.22
C CYS A 17 -9.58 -21.70 -8.80
N PRO A 18 -10.13 -21.26 -7.65
CA PRO A 18 -9.88 -19.92 -7.17
C PRO A 18 -8.39 -19.84 -6.86
N CYS A 19 -7.60 -19.41 -7.85
CA CYS A 19 -6.22 -19.02 -7.67
C CYS A 19 -6.24 -18.03 -6.52
N LYS A 20 -5.60 -18.39 -5.39
CA LYS A 20 -5.50 -17.52 -4.23
C LYS A 20 -4.68 -16.30 -4.66
N THR A 21 -5.35 -15.26 -5.09
CA THR A 21 -4.71 -14.01 -5.49
C THR A 21 -4.34 -13.21 -4.26
N ASP A 22 -3.17 -12.59 -4.31
CA ASP A 22 -2.82 -11.57 -3.33
C ASP A 22 -3.83 -10.43 -3.44
N SER A 23 -4.20 -9.88 -2.28
CA SER A 23 -5.05 -8.70 -2.21
C SER A 23 -4.36 -7.62 -1.42
N TRP A 24 -4.70 -6.38 -1.72
CA TRP A 24 -4.22 -5.23 -0.97
C TRP A 24 -5.26 -4.13 -0.98
N SER A 25 -5.24 -3.30 0.06
CA SER A 25 -6.07 -2.11 0.21
C SER A 25 -5.24 -1.01 0.86
N TRP A 26 -5.75 0.21 0.79
CA TRP A 26 -5.15 1.34 1.51
C TRP A 26 -6.24 2.25 2.05
N LYS A 27 -5.88 3.04 3.06
CA LYS A 27 -6.70 4.12 3.58
C LYS A 27 -5.84 5.31 3.97
N ASP A 28 -6.43 6.48 3.83
CA ASP A 28 -5.94 7.70 4.46
C ASP A 28 -6.22 7.59 5.97
N CYS A 29 -5.18 7.68 6.80
CA CYS A 29 -5.27 7.70 8.25
C CYS A 29 -4.93 9.07 8.85
N SER A 30 -4.80 10.09 8.00
CA SER A 30 -4.44 11.45 8.38
C SER A 30 -5.49 12.06 9.32
N GLY A 31 -5.03 12.93 10.22
CA GLY A 31 -5.88 13.77 11.06
C GLY A 31 -6.67 14.81 10.24
N LYS A 32 -7.65 15.46 10.88
CA LYS A 32 -8.42 16.54 10.24
C LYS A 32 -7.55 17.76 9.93
N ASP A 33 -6.58 18.03 10.80
CA ASP A 33 -5.68 19.19 10.74
C ASP A 33 -4.44 18.96 9.88
N ASP A 34 -4.29 17.75 9.33
CA ASP A 34 -3.17 17.34 8.50
C ASP A 34 -3.20 18.07 7.15
N THR A 35 -2.09 18.73 6.81
CA THR A 35 -1.99 19.68 5.69
C THR A 35 -1.59 19.04 4.35
N MET A 36 -1.32 17.74 4.33
CA MET A 36 -1.11 16.94 3.12
C MET A 36 -2.23 15.91 2.98
N LYS A 37 -3.00 16.00 1.89
CA LYS A 37 -4.10 15.08 1.59
C LYS A 37 -3.62 13.99 0.65
N ILE A 38 -3.92 12.73 0.97
CA ILE A 38 -3.57 11.60 0.11
C ILE A 38 -4.70 11.37 -0.89
N LEU A 39 -4.39 11.57 -2.16
CA LEU A 39 -5.39 11.49 -3.23
C LEU A 39 -5.55 10.06 -3.74
N LYS A 40 -4.44 9.33 -3.86
CA LYS A 40 -4.41 7.99 -4.43
C LYS A 40 -3.17 7.23 -3.99
N VAL A 41 -3.30 5.92 -3.77
CA VAL A 41 -2.18 4.99 -3.66
C VAL A 41 -2.35 3.90 -4.70
N SER A 42 -1.26 3.52 -5.37
CA SER A 42 -1.23 2.45 -6.37
C SER A 42 0.05 1.61 -6.24
N LEU A 43 -0.10 0.29 -6.28
CA LEU A 43 1.01 -0.66 -6.23
C LEU A 43 1.54 -0.96 -7.64
N SER A 44 2.85 -0.79 -7.83
CA SER A 44 3.56 -1.19 -9.04
C SER A 44 3.71 -2.71 -9.10
N LYS A 45 3.19 -3.36 -10.14
CA LYS A 45 3.30 -4.82 -10.31
C LYS A 45 4.74 -5.29 -10.61
N ASN A 46 5.56 -4.41 -11.19
CA ASN A 46 6.91 -4.78 -11.63
C ASN A 46 7.93 -4.62 -10.50
N THR A 47 7.81 -3.52 -9.73
CA THR A 47 8.80 -3.15 -8.71
C THR A 47 8.31 -3.35 -7.29
N GLY A 48 7.01 -3.58 -7.08
CA GLY A 48 6.41 -3.65 -5.73
C GLY A 48 6.33 -2.31 -5.00
N ASP A 49 6.66 -1.19 -5.67
CA ASP A 49 6.61 0.14 -5.10
C ASP A 49 5.18 0.65 -4.91
N PHE A 50 4.94 1.35 -3.79
CA PHE A 50 3.71 2.10 -3.59
C PHE A 50 3.88 3.52 -4.13
N ASN A 51 3.19 3.81 -5.22
CA ASN A 51 3.10 5.16 -5.78
C ASN A 51 1.94 5.89 -5.10
N VAL A 52 2.26 7.03 -4.50
CA VAL A 52 1.34 7.86 -3.73
C VAL A 52 1.17 9.18 -4.43
N SER A 53 -0.08 9.57 -4.71
CA SER A 53 -0.46 10.91 -5.15
C SER A 53 -0.97 11.71 -3.96
N TYR A 54 -0.53 12.96 -3.85
CA TYR A 54 -0.88 13.84 -2.73
C TYR A 54 -1.21 15.26 -3.20
N SER A 55 -1.89 16.01 -2.34
CA SER A 55 -2.08 17.45 -2.42
C SER A 55 -1.57 18.09 -1.15
N LEU A 56 -0.69 19.08 -1.27
CA LEU A 56 -0.07 19.76 -0.15
C LEU A 56 -0.58 21.20 -0.08
N GLU A 57 -1.11 21.61 1.07
CA GLU A 57 -1.70 22.94 1.25
C GLU A 57 -0.66 24.02 1.54
N LYS A 58 0.46 23.65 2.18
CA LYS A 58 1.52 24.54 2.62
C LYS A 58 2.89 23.98 2.27
N ARG A 59 3.81 24.85 1.86
CA ARG A 59 5.20 24.48 1.58
C ARG A 59 5.85 23.81 2.79
N VAL A 60 6.56 22.71 2.56
CA VAL A 60 7.29 21.96 3.61
C VAL A 60 8.78 22.04 3.31
N VAL A 61 9.54 22.68 4.20
CA VAL A 61 10.98 22.90 3.98
C VAL A 61 11.77 21.61 4.14
N ASN A 62 11.44 20.82 5.17
CA ASN A 62 12.09 19.56 5.50
C ASN A 62 11.19 18.76 6.46
N GLY A 63 11.57 17.52 6.76
CA GLY A 63 10.82 16.61 7.60
C GLY A 63 11.30 15.17 7.45
N ASN A 64 10.43 14.23 7.82
CA ASN A 64 10.69 12.81 7.66
C ASN A 64 9.42 12.02 7.29
N VAL A 65 9.64 10.82 6.78
CA VAL A 65 8.63 9.80 6.56
C VAL A 65 9.00 8.61 7.42
N SER A 66 8.16 8.30 8.40
CA SER A 66 8.29 7.12 9.23
C SER A 66 7.49 5.99 8.61
N VAL A 67 8.15 4.87 8.29
CA VAL A 67 7.53 3.66 7.76
C VAL A 67 7.60 2.58 8.82
N ASN A 68 6.45 2.07 9.24
CA ASN A 68 6.31 0.95 10.16
C ASN A 68 5.57 -0.18 9.45
N VAL A 69 6.12 -1.39 9.48
CA VAL A 69 5.49 -2.60 8.94
C VAL A 69 5.29 -3.59 10.07
N THR A 70 4.09 -4.14 10.15
CA THR A 70 3.75 -5.25 11.03
C THR A 70 3.39 -6.48 10.20
N TYR A 71 3.81 -7.65 10.68
CA TYR A 71 3.37 -8.95 10.18
C TYR A 71 2.41 -9.56 11.22
N GLY A 72 1.14 -9.69 10.84
CA GLY A 72 0.07 -9.92 11.80
C GLY A 72 0.08 -8.83 12.88
N VAL A 73 0.34 -9.23 14.13
CA VAL A 73 0.42 -8.35 15.31
C VAL A 73 1.86 -7.98 15.71
N VAL A 74 2.87 -8.53 15.04
CA VAL A 74 4.27 -8.36 15.41
C VAL A 74 4.90 -7.25 14.55
N PRO A 75 5.47 -6.19 15.16
CA PRO A 75 6.28 -5.22 14.42
C PRO A 75 7.47 -5.92 13.77
N SER A 76 7.58 -5.85 12.44
CA SER A 76 8.64 -6.52 11.69
C SER A 76 9.71 -5.56 11.20
N TYR A 77 9.34 -4.32 10.88
CA TYR A 77 10.24 -3.33 10.31
C TYR A 77 9.85 -1.91 10.72
N PHE A 78 10.84 -1.09 11.01
CA PHE A 78 10.67 0.34 11.23
C PHE A 78 11.81 1.10 10.59
N ASN A 79 11.51 2.14 9.83
CA ASN A 79 12.50 3.01 9.23
C ASN A 79 12.00 4.45 9.19
N THR A 80 12.91 5.41 9.32
CA THR A 80 12.61 6.83 9.21
C THR A 80 13.52 7.43 8.15
N ILE A 81 12.92 7.98 7.10
CA ILE A 81 13.63 8.51 5.93
C ILE A 81 13.41 10.01 5.90
N SER A 82 14.46 10.80 5.70
CA SER A 82 14.28 12.25 5.51
C SER A 82 13.43 12.51 4.28
N LEU A 83 12.48 13.44 4.41
CA LEU A 83 11.56 13.82 3.35
C LEU A 83 12.34 14.29 2.11
N CYS A 84 13.46 14.98 2.29
CA CYS A 84 14.31 15.46 1.21
C CYS A 84 15.13 14.38 0.48
N LYS A 85 15.11 13.13 0.95
CA LYS A 85 15.64 11.99 0.19
C LYS A 85 14.61 11.43 -0.80
N ILE A 86 13.32 11.65 -0.54
CA ILE A 86 12.20 11.19 -1.36
C ILE A 86 11.75 12.30 -2.31
N PHE A 87 11.75 13.54 -1.83
CA PHE A 87 11.30 14.72 -2.55
C PHE A 87 12.44 15.70 -2.79
N LYS A 88 12.33 16.52 -3.85
CA LYS A 88 13.16 17.71 -3.98
C LYS A 88 12.68 18.75 -2.96
N CYS A 89 13.50 18.99 -1.94
CA CYS A 89 13.20 20.02 -0.96
C CYS A 89 13.61 21.42 -1.44
N PRO A 90 12.88 22.46 -1.05
CA PRO A 90 11.62 22.41 -0.29
C PRO A 90 10.46 21.87 -1.14
N VAL A 91 9.54 21.13 -0.51
CA VAL A 91 8.33 20.62 -1.19
C VAL A 91 7.32 21.74 -1.29
N GLU A 92 7.13 22.22 -2.52
CA GLU A 92 6.23 23.32 -2.79
C GLU A 92 4.75 22.90 -2.68
N LYS A 93 3.90 23.89 -2.40
CA LYS A 93 2.44 23.72 -2.34
C LYS A 93 1.92 23.18 -3.68
N GLY A 94 0.95 22.26 -3.62
CA GLY A 94 0.25 21.75 -4.79
C GLY A 94 0.18 20.23 -4.82
N ASN A 95 -0.16 19.69 -5.99
CA ASN A 95 -0.27 18.26 -6.19
C ASN A 95 1.06 17.66 -6.62
N GLY A 96 1.32 16.43 -6.17
CA GLY A 96 2.53 15.70 -6.54
C GLY A 96 2.37 14.20 -6.39
N THR A 97 3.43 13.49 -6.74
CA THR A 97 3.54 12.04 -6.56
C THR A 97 4.90 11.67 -5.97
N PHE A 98 4.94 10.59 -5.21
CA PHE A 98 6.18 9.96 -4.76
C PHE A 98 6.01 8.44 -4.73
N ALA A 99 7.14 7.73 -4.76
CA ALA A 99 7.17 6.28 -4.62
C ALA A 99 7.82 5.91 -3.27
N LEU A 100 7.16 5.03 -2.52
CA LEU A 100 7.78 4.32 -1.42
C LEU A 100 8.42 3.06 -1.98
N SER A 101 9.74 3.08 -2.10
CA SER A 101 10.49 1.97 -2.67
C SER A 101 10.42 0.74 -1.78
N ASN A 102 9.73 -0.25 -2.31
CA ASN A 102 9.62 -1.62 -1.85
C ASN A 102 9.75 -1.89 -0.33
N PRO A 103 8.83 -1.36 0.50
CA PRO A 103 8.92 -1.50 1.96
C PRO A 103 8.62 -2.90 2.50
N ILE A 104 8.20 -3.85 1.64
CA ILE A 104 7.76 -5.20 2.03
C ILE A 104 8.71 -6.29 1.50
N GLU A 105 9.69 -6.00 0.62
CA GLU A 105 10.62 -7.01 0.06
C GLU A 105 11.29 -7.92 1.08
N PRO A 106 11.71 -7.47 2.27
CA PRO A 106 12.39 -8.36 3.19
C PRO A 106 11.47 -9.44 3.77
N TYR A 107 10.15 -9.34 3.57
CA TYR A 107 9.15 -10.14 4.27
C TYR A 107 8.14 -10.79 3.31
N PHE A 108 8.61 -11.44 2.24
CA PHE A 108 7.75 -12.15 1.28
C PHE A 108 7.20 -13.50 1.80
N HIS A 109 7.02 -13.66 3.11
CA HIS A 109 6.31 -14.83 3.63
C HIS A 109 4.80 -14.67 3.41
N PRO A 110 4.06 -15.75 3.12
CA PRO A 110 2.60 -15.69 3.12
C PRO A 110 2.07 -15.17 4.46
N GLY A 111 1.09 -14.29 4.41
CA GLY A 111 0.42 -13.73 5.59
C GLY A 111 0.00 -12.28 5.40
N ASP A 112 -0.38 -11.67 6.53
CA ASP A 112 -1.02 -10.37 6.56
C ASP A 112 -0.01 -9.31 6.99
N TYR A 113 0.21 -8.32 6.13
CA TYR A 113 1.11 -7.21 6.37
C TYR A 113 0.31 -5.92 6.50
N THR A 114 0.66 -5.13 7.51
CA THR A 114 0.16 -3.76 7.62
C THR A 114 1.32 -2.80 7.58
N LEU A 115 1.27 -1.86 6.66
CA LEU A 115 2.24 -0.77 6.56
C LEU A 115 1.57 0.54 6.98
N TYR A 116 2.25 1.29 7.83
CA TYR A 116 1.94 2.67 8.17
C TYR A 116 3.08 3.56 7.68
N ALA A 117 2.76 4.49 6.79
CA ALA A 117 3.67 5.56 6.39
C ALA A 117 3.14 6.88 6.92
N VAL A 118 3.91 7.54 7.78
CA VAL A 118 3.54 8.82 8.38
C VAL A 118 4.53 9.89 8.00
N VAL A 119 4.03 10.96 7.39
CA VAL A 119 4.81 12.10 6.92
C VAL A 119 4.76 13.18 8.00
N ARG A 120 5.92 13.68 8.45
CA ARG A 120 6.03 14.75 9.45
C ARG A 120 6.93 15.87 8.98
N ASN A 121 6.64 17.09 9.42
CA ASN A 121 7.52 18.24 9.24
C ASN A 121 8.66 18.26 10.28
N MET A 122 9.49 19.31 10.27
CA MET A 122 10.58 19.47 11.25
C MET A 122 10.11 19.67 12.70
N GLU A 123 8.88 20.14 12.90
CA GLU A 123 8.28 20.35 14.23
C GLU A 123 7.62 19.06 14.76
N ASN A 124 7.81 17.92 14.07
CA ASN A 124 7.12 16.65 14.32
C ASN A 124 5.60 16.70 14.17
N ALA A 125 5.05 17.77 13.57
CA ALA A 125 3.63 17.81 13.22
C ALA A 125 3.36 16.84 12.07
N GLU A 126 2.30 16.05 12.22
CA GLU A 126 1.84 15.12 11.20
C GLU A 126 1.25 15.89 10.02
N LEU A 127 1.73 15.55 8.82
CA LEU A 127 1.29 16.14 7.57
C LEU A 127 0.34 15.22 6.84
N ALA A 128 0.58 13.91 6.91
CA ALA A 128 -0.29 12.87 6.35
C ALA A 128 0.04 11.51 6.97
N CYS A 129 -0.92 10.60 6.92
CA CYS A 129 -0.78 9.19 7.28
C CYS A 129 -1.42 8.30 6.21
N ILE A 130 -0.68 7.26 5.81
CA ILE A 130 -1.14 6.23 4.88
C ILE A 130 -1.07 4.89 5.61
N LYS A 131 -2.18 4.15 5.62
CA LYS A 131 -2.20 2.73 6.01
C LYS A 131 -2.42 1.88 4.78
N VAL A 132 -1.56 0.90 4.56
CA VAL A 132 -1.70 -0.13 3.52
C VAL A 132 -1.84 -1.49 4.19
N GLU A 133 -2.79 -2.29 3.74
CA GLU A 133 -2.98 -3.67 4.18
C GLU A 133 -2.74 -4.58 2.98
N VAL A 134 -1.88 -5.58 3.15
CA VAL A 134 -1.53 -6.55 2.10
C VAL A 134 -1.74 -7.95 2.65
N ILE A 135 -2.51 -8.75 1.92
CA ILE A 135 -2.72 -10.17 2.23
C ILE A 135 -1.99 -10.97 1.17
N LYS A 136 -0.84 -11.53 1.54
CA LYS A 136 -0.06 -12.42 0.68
C LYS A 136 -0.53 -13.85 0.87
N LYS A 137 -1.00 -14.51 -0.18
CA LYS A 137 -1.41 -15.92 -0.10
C LYS A 137 -0.23 -16.84 -0.42
N SER A 138 -0.17 -17.99 0.25
CA SER A 138 0.76 -19.04 -0.16
C SER A 138 0.30 -19.59 -1.51
N LEU A 139 1.21 -19.53 -2.48
CA LEU A 139 1.12 -20.35 -3.69
C LEU A 139 1.17 -21.83 -3.33
#